data_AF-A0A6N6KDB9-F1
#
_entry.id   AF-A0A6N6KDB9-F1
#
_cell.length_a   1.000
_cell.length_b   1.000
_cell.length_c   1.000
_cell.angle_alpha   90.00
_cell.angle_beta   90.00
_cell.angle_gamma   90.00
#
_symmetry.space_group_name_H-M   'P 1'
#
loop_
_entity.id
_entity.type
_entity.pdbx_description
1 polymer ?
#
loop_
_entity_poly.entity_id
_entity_poly.type
_entity_poly.pdbx_seq_one_letter_code
_entity_poly.pdbx_strand_id
1 'polypeptide(L)'
;MPFKLKIPFYILNLQLGDNIIVRYPLTDKNALHIGPSQQLILRRFRELYQSKVLDKGRLAELLDDFRSGEFLHNDIHVYFPGASDGISHPPLELEFRYYYTQNENGWWGVVPALGIEAFGKEAYELELALKEIVRLDFLKNRRLQMVQDILETIWFKSVDLTHNEVEFKIPAPGEFRIEGKDESEGFLPRVGHELSISSPQLFGMEKEMKQLLRDVKNEYSRNILLVGPRGVGKTTMVWEMARGRKNDRRSGKIWETTASLLIKELVSGSGWRSNLVKLIKEMDEQKDFLFVRNLMELFEVGKYEGNSVSVAEYMQSFLAKGTLSLISECTEDELAKIELDHPGFLSLFHLVRLQQPEGKALEEIIQLKAASIAGDLQMKISVEAVQEIIRLI
;
A
#
# COMPACT_ATOMS: atom_id res chain seq x y z
N MET A 1 8.38 -36.29 8.50
CA MET A 1 7.01 -36.22 9.08
C MET A 1 6.75 -34.78 9.46
N PRO A 2 5.51 -34.27 9.35
CA PRO A 2 5.21 -32.94 9.84
C PRO A 2 5.43 -32.89 11.35
N PHE A 3 6.04 -31.81 11.84
CA PHE A 3 6.30 -31.62 13.26
C PHE A 3 5.85 -30.23 13.69
N LYS A 4 5.58 -30.07 14.97
CA LYS A 4 5.20 -28.76 15.54
C LYS A 4 6.45 -28.06 16.02
N LEU A 5 6.59 -26.79 15.65
CA LEU A 5 7.66 -25.93 16.12
C LEU A 5 7.05 -24.78 16.89
N LYS A 6 7.54 -24.53 18.11
CA LYS A 6 7.14 -23.38 18.89
C LYS A 6 8.21 -22.30 18.79
N ILE A 7 7.77 -21.08 18.52
CA ILE A 7 8.66 -19.92 18.37
C ILE A 7 8.23 -18.86 19.40
N PRO A 8 9.19 -18.24 20.11
CA PRO A 8 8.87 -17.14 21.01
C PRO A 8 8.41 -15.91 20.22
N PHE A 9 7.34 -15.29 20.67
CA PHE A 9 6.74 -14.07 20.13
C PHE A 9 6.67 -13.03 21.24
N TYR A 10 7.42 -11.95 21.04
CA TYR A 10 7.61 -10.90 22.03
C TYR A 10 6.77 -9.68 21.68
N ILE A 11 6.01 -9.18 22.65
CA ILE A 11 5.18 -7.99 22.50
C ILE A 11 5.55 -7.02 23.61
N LEU A 12 5.91 -5.80 23.23
CA LEU A 12 5.98 -4.68 24.16
C LEU A 12 4.59 -4.08 24.34
N ASN A 13 4.15 -3.99 25.59
CA ASN A 13 2.89 -3.36 25.96
C ASN A 13 3.24 -2.01 26.60
N LEU A 14 2.89 -0.92 25.93
CA LEU A 14 3.02 0.43 26.47
C LEU A 14 1.69 0.86 27.06
N GLN A 15 1.67 1.15 28.37
CA GLN A 15 0.48 1.66 29.03
C GLN A 15 0.44 3.20 28.99
N LEU A 16 -0.49 3.75 28.21
CA LEU A 16 -0.80 5.18 28.15
C LEU A 16 -2.00 5.48 29.07
N GLY A 17 -1.75 6.13 30.21
CA GLY A 17 -2.80 6.42 31.20
C GLY A 17 -3.42 5.15 31.81
N ASP A 18 -4.68 5.22 32.24
CA ASP A 18 -5.32 4.08 32.92
C ASP A 18 -5.93 3.03 31.97
N ASN A 19 -6.27 3.42 30.73
CA ASN A 19 -7.14 2.61 29.86
C ASN A 19 -6.60 2.35 28.45
N ILE A 20 -5.43 2.86 28.06
CA ILE A 20 -4.88 2.68 26.71
C ILE A 20 -3.63 1.79 26.79
N ILE A 21 -3.62 0.69 26.03
CA ILE A 21 -2.46 -0.18 25.86
C ILE A 21 -2.11 -0.22 24.38
N VAL A 22 -0.90 0.23 24.05
CA VAL A 22 -0.31 0.12 22.71
C VAL A 22 0.55 -1.14 22.69
N ARG A 23 0.33 -2.01 21.71
CA ARG A 23 1.05 -3.28 21.57
C ARG A 23 1.97 -3.22 20.36
N TYR A 24 3.24 -3.48 20.60
CA TYR A 24 4.29 -3.46 19.59
C TYR A 24 4.98 -4.84 19.51
N PRO A 25 4.65 -5.66 18.50
CA PRO A 25 5.29 -6.96 18.30
C PRO A 25 6.72 -6.79 17.78
N LEU A 26 7.71 -7.30 18.52
CA LEU A 26 9.13 -7.16 18.16
C LEU A 26 9.54 -8.01 16.94
N THR A 27 8.71 -8.97 16.58
CA THR A 27 8.87 -9.89 15.44
C THR A 27 8.14 -9.41 14.19
N ASP A 28 7.29 -8.37 14.26
CA ASP A 28 6.55 -7.81 13.12
C ASP A 28 6.85 -6.31 12.97
N LYS A 29 7.84 -5.99 12.12
CA LYS A 29 8.52 -4.69 12.01
C LYS A 29 7.63 -3.52 11.56
N ASN A 30 6.36 -3.74 11.21
CA ASN A 30 5.45 -2.70 10.70
C ASN A 30 4.09 -2.66 11.42
N ALA A 31 3.94 -3.35 12.55
CA ALA A 31 2.64 -3.58 13.16
C ALA A 31 2.47 -2.82 14.48
N LEU A 32 2.21 -1.51 14.42
CA LEU A 32 1.69 -0.79 15.58
C LEU A 32 0.21 -1.14 15.76
N HIS A 33 -0.15 -1.74 16.89
CA HIS A 33 -1.52 -2.18 17.16
C HIS A 33 -2.10 -1.45 18.38
N ILE A 34 -3.14 -0.65 18.14
CA ILE A 34 -3.92 0.04 19.19
C ILE A 34 -5.26 -0.69 19.34
N GLY A 35 -5.51 -1.27 20.51
CA GLY A 35 -6.82 -1.87 20.85
C GLY A 35 -7.04 -3.39 20.63
N PRO A 36 -6.42 -4.14 19.69
CA PRO A 36 -6.71 -5.56 19.55
C PRO A 36 -6.06 -6.37 20.67
N SER A 37 -6.75 -7.40 21.17
CA SER A 37 -6.23 -8.29 22.22
C SER A 37 -4.94 -9.00 21.78
N GLN A 38 -4.06 -9.30 22.74
CA GLN A 38 -2.82 -10.04 22.51
C GLN A 38 -3.04 -11.35 21.74
N GLN A 39 -4.15 -12.06 22.03
CA GLN A 39 -4.55 -13.29 21.34
C GLN A 39 -4.87 -13.08 19.86
N LEU A 40 -5.49 -11.96 19.49
CA LEU A 40 -5.83 -11.67 18.09
C LEU A 40 -4.58 -11.38 17.26
N ILE A 41 -3.61 -10.66 17.84
CA ILE A 41 -2.31 -10.39 17.21
C ILE A 41 -1.56 -11.70 16.97
N LEU A 42 -1.43 -12.54 17.99
CA LEU A 42 -0.78 -13.85 17.91
C LEU A 42 -1.44 -14.76 16.87
N ARG A 43 -2.79 -14.79 16.84
CA ARG A 43 -3.54 -15.59 15.87
C ARG A 43 -3.28 -15.14 14.43
N ARG A 44 -3.35 -13.83 14.15
CA ARG A 44 -3.10 -13.29 12.81
C ARG A 44 -1.67 -13.55 12.36
N PHE A 45 -0.69 -13.29 13.23
CA PHE A 45 0.70 -13.60 12.95
C PHE A 45 0.88 -15.08 12.61
N ARG A 46 0.33 -15.97 13.43
CA ARG A 46 0.39 -17.42 13.18
C ARG A 46 -0.21 -17.81 11.83
N GLU A 47 -1.42 -17.35 11.52
CA GLU A 47 -2.12 -17.71 10.28
C GLU A 47 -1.38 -17.19 9.03
N LEU A 48 -0.89 -15.95 9.07
CA LEU A 48 -0.14 -15.35 7.98
C LEU A 48 1.22 -16.00 7.79
N TYR A 49 1.98 -16.19 8.87
CA TYR A 49 3.32 -16.78 8.80
C TYR A 49 3.27 -18.26 8.40
N GLN A 50 2.30 -19.02 8.94
CA GLN A 50 2.06 -20.40 8.54
C GLN A 50 1.77 -20.50 7.03
N SER A 51 0.81 -19.72 6.54
CA SER A 51 0.36 -19.82 5.14
C SER A 51 1.33 -19.23 4.13
N LYS A 52 2.02 -18.14 4.48
CA LYS A 52 2.87 -17.39 3.56
C LYS A 52 4.32 -17.87 3.59
N VAL A 53 4.84 -18.32 4.74
CA VAL A 53 6.25 -18.68 4.91
C VAL A 53 6.41 -20.20 4.99
N LEU A 54 5.80 -20.82 5.99
CA LEU A 54 6.05 -22.24 6.32
C LEU A 54 5.43 -23.22 5.34
N ASP A 55 4.17 -23.01 4.97
CA ASP A 55 3.46 -23.85 4.00
C ASP A 55 4.13 -23.79 2.62
N LYS A 56 4.87 -22.70 2.33
CA LYS A 56 5.65 -22.52 1.10
C LYS A 56 7.07 -23.09 1.16
N GLY A 57 7.43 -23.77 2.26
CA GLY A 57 8.76 -24.35 2.44
C GLY A 57 9.88 -23.33 2.66
N ARG A 58 9.56 -22.07 2.97
CA ARG A 58 10.54 -21.00 3.20
C ARG A 58 11.05 -21.02 4.65
N LEU A 59 11.59 -22.18 5.02
CA LEU A 59 12.09 -22.45 6.38
C LEU A 59 13.32 -21.62 6.74
N ALA A 60 14.06 -21.10 5.76
CA ALA A 60 15.18 -20.19 6.01
C ALA A 60 14.71 -18.86 6.59
N GLU A 61 13.57 -18.31 6.15
CA GLU A 61 13.00 -17.07 6.69
C GLU A 61 12.64 -17.22 8.19
N LEU A 62 12.32 -18.45 8.61
CA LEU A 62 12.11 -18.76 10.02
C LEU A 62 13.36 -18.53 10.85
N LEU A 63 14.56 -18.81 10.31
CA LEU A 63 15.82 -18.59 11.02
C LEU A 63 16.15 -17.10 11.15
N ASP A 64 15.79 -16.29 10.16
CA ASP A 64 16.01 -14.83 10.17
C ASP A 64 15.10 -14.11 11.17
N ASP A 65 13.86 -14.58 11.32
CA ASP A 65 12.88 -14.02 12.26
C ASP A 65 12.95 -14.66 13.66
N PHE A 66 13.64 -15.80 13.79
CA PHE A 66 13.84 -16.47 15.06
C PHE A 66 14.85 -15.71 15.91
N ARG A 67 14.34 -14.82 16.75
CA ARG A 67 15.14 -14.13 17.77
C ARG A 67 15.17 -14.98 19.03
N SER A 68 16.15 -15.88 19.12
CA SER A 68 16.49 -16.54 20.38
C SER A 68 17.32 -15.60 21.24
N GLY A 69 16.73 -15.06 22.30
CA GLY A 69 17.45 -14.26 23.27
C GLY A 69 16.52 -13.64 24.30
N GLU A 70 17.03 -13.42 25.51
CA GLU A 70 16.38 -12.52 26.45
C GLU A 70 16.56 -11.10 25.93
N PHE A 71 15.47 -10.35 25.84
CA PHE A 71 15.55 -8.92 25.58
C PHE A 71 15.98 -8.24 26.87
N LEU A 72 17.13 -7.57 26.82
CA LEU A 72 17.59 -6.69 27.87
C LEU A 72 17.06 -5.28 27.60
N HIS A 73 17.03 -4.45 28.63
CA HIS A 73 16.72 -3.04 28.49
C HIS A 73 17.80 -2.19 29.14
N ASN A 74 17.96 -0.98 28.61
CA ASN A 74 18.80 0.06 29.17
C ASN A 74 18.20 1.41 28.77
N ASP A 75 18.72 2.50 29.32
CA ASP A 75 18.22 3.84 29.09
C ASP A 75 19.27 4.66 28.31
N ILE A 76 18.84 5.38 27.27
CA ILE A 76 19.69 6.34 26.54
C ILE A 76 19.29 7.77 26.88
N HIS A 77 20.29 8.62 27.11
CA HIS A 77 20.08 10.05 27.24
C HIS A 77 20.35 10.75 25.91
N VAL A 78 19.37 11.52 25.44
CA VAL A 78 19.41 12.28 24.19
C VAL A 78 19.38 13.77 24.52
N TYR A 79 20.51 14.42 24.28
CA TYR A 79 20.64 15.87 24.41
C TYR A 79 20.12 16.59 23.17
N PHE A 80 19.27 17.60 23.42
CA PHE A 80 18.75 18.55 22.44
C PHE A 80 19.27 19.96 22.78
N PRO A 81 19.99 20.62 21.84
CA PRO A 81 20.47 21.98 22.07
C PRO A 81 19.31 22.96 22.20
N GLY A 82 19.51 24.07 22.89
CA GLY A 82 18.52 25.15 22.96
C GLY A 82 18.29 25.78 21.59
N ALA A 83 17.11 26.35 21.40
CA ALA A 83 16.78 27.03 20.16
C ALA A 83 17.75 28.19 19.92
N SER A 84 18.15 28.39 18.66
CA SER A 84 19.10 29.45 18.27
C SER A 84 18.56 30.86 18.51
N ASP A 85 17.24 31.00 18.61
CA ASP A 85 16.55 32.24 18.96
C ASP A 85 16.52 32.53 20.47
N GLY A 86 16.95 31.58 21.31
CA GLY A 86 16.96 31.67 22.77
C GLY A 86 15.57 31.70 23.43
N ILE A 87 14.48 31.51 22.67
CA ILE A 87 13.11 31.68 23.14
C ILE A 87 12.26 30.42 22.92
N SER A 88 12.42 29.74 21.78
CA SER A 88 11.51 28.65 21.38
C SER A 88 11.57 27.43 22.30
N HIS A 89 12.77 27.02 22.73
CA HIS A 89 12.93 26.01 23.78
C HIS A 89 14.34 26.10 24.43
N PRO A 90 14.45 25.82 25.75
CA PRO A 90 15.75 25.70 26.40
C PRO A 90 16.49 24.43 25.94
N PRO A 91 17.81 24.32 26.18
CA PRO A 91 18.52 23.05 26.06
C PRO A 91 17.90 22.05 27.05
N LEU A 92 17.70 20.82 26.57
CA LEU A 92 17.04 19.77 27.36
C LEU A 92 17.65 18.40 27.05
N GLU A 93 17.59 17.51 28.03
CA GLU A 93 18.04 16.13 27.92
C GLU A 93 16.86 15.21 28.26
N LEU A 94 16.54 14.28 27.36
CA LEU A 94 15.46 13.32 27.54
C LEU A 94 16.05 11.92 27.67
N GLU A 95 15.45 11.13 28.56
CA GLU A 95 15.79 9.73 28.78
C GLU A 95 14.78 8.85 28.06
N PHE A 96 15.27 7.89 27.28
CA PHE A 96 14.46 6.91 26.59
C PHE A 96 14.91 5.49 26.94
N ARG A 97 13.98 4.67 27.41
CA ARG A 97 14.20 3.25 27.55
C ARG A 97 14.21 2.58 26.19
N TYR A 98 15.22 1.77 25.94
CA TYR A 98 15.30 0.91 24.76
C TYR A 98 15.45 -0.55 25.18
N TYR A 99 14.93 -1.44 24.34
CA TYR A 99 15.06 -2.88 24.48
C TYR A 99 15.96 -3.40 23.37
N TYR A 100 16.88 -4.29 23.70
CA TYR A 100 17.87 -4.76 22.74
C TYR A 100 18.11 -6.26 22.89
N THR A 101 18.65 -6.82 21.81
CA THR A 101 19.09 -8.21 21.74
C THR A 101 20.32 -8.31 20.85
N GLN A 102 21.14 -9.32 21.11
CA GLN A 102 22.34 -9.62 20.33
C GLN A 102 22.09 -10.86 19.47
N ASN A 103 22.47 -10.78 18.20
CA ASN A 103 22.54 -11.93 17.30
C ASN A 103 23.95 -12.06 16.70
N GLU A 104 24.15 -13.05 15.84
CA GLU A 104 25.45 -13.31 15.18
C GLU A 104 25.93 -12.13 14.31
N ASN A 105 25.02 -11.25 13.89
CA ASN A 105 25.31 -10.13 13.00
C ASN A 105 25.58 -8.82 13.76
N GLY A 106 25.13 -8.67 15.00
CA GLY A 106 25.33 -7.48 15.82
C GLY A 106 24.23 -7.27 16.88
N TRP A 107 24.04 -6.02 17.25
CA TRP A 107 23.09 -5.56 18.26
C TRP A 107 21.94 -4.83 17.58
N TRP A 108 20.71 -5.30 17.82
CA TRP A 108 19.49 -4.61 17.40
C TRP A 108 18.76 -4.08 18.63
N GLY A 109 18.21 -2.89 18.51
CA GLY A 109 17.45 -2.27 19.60
C GLY A 109 16.29 -1.44 19.11
N VAL A 110 15.32 -1.25 20.00
CA VAL A 110 14.10 -0.48 19.75
C VAL A 110 13.83 0.47 20.91
N VAL A 111 13.51 1.72 20.60
CA VAL A 111 12.92 2.71 21.52
C VAL A 111 11.40 2.65 21.36
N PRO A 112 10.67 1.97 22.25
CA PRO A 112 9.26 1.64 22.02
C PRO A 112 8.37 2.88 22.08
N ALA A 113 8.73 3.85 22.92
CA ALA A 113 7.98 5.10 23.09
C ALA A 113 7.90 5.93 21.79
N LEU A 114 8.84 5.73 20.86
CA LEU A 114 8.90 6.43 19.59
C LEU A 114 8.66 5.52 18.38
N GLY A 115 8.60 4.19 18.58
CA GLY A 115 8.56 3.23 17.47
C GLY A 115 9.81 3.26 16.60
N ILE A 116 10.96 3.60 17.19
CA ILE A 116 12.25 3.74 16.50
C ILE A 116 13.08 2.48 16.70
N GLU A 117 13.68 1.97 15.64
CA GLU A 117 14.62 0.85 15.68
C GLU A 117 15.99 1.27 15.15
N ALA A 118 17.05 0.62 15.65
CA ALA A 118 18.39 0.77 15.11
C ALA A 118 19.19 -0.53 15.22
N PHE A 119 20.34 -0.54 14.55
CA PHE A 119 21.29 -1.63 14.55
C PHE A 119 22.72 -1.09 14.69
N GLY A 120 23.57 -1.80 15.43
CA GLY A 120 25.01 -1.54 15.53
C GLY A 120 25.79 -2.84 15.60
N LYS A 121 27.03 -2.87 15.13
CA LYS A 121 27.87 -4.09 15.21
C LYS A 121 28.31 -4.35 16.65
N GLU A 122 28.50 -3.29 17.41
CA GLU A 122 28.80 -3.30 18.84
C GLU A 122 27.72 -2.58 19.65
N ALA A 123 27.63 -2.86 20.95
CA ALA A 123 26.60 -2.29 21.81
C ALA A 123 26.63 -0.75 21.84
N TYR A 124 27.82 -0.15 21.85
CA TYR A 124 27.97 1.31 21.83
C TYR A 124 27.52 1.93 20.49
N GLU A 125 27.69 1.22 19.37
CA GLU A 125 27.24 1.68 18.05
C GLU A 125 25.72 1.71 17.98
N LEU A 126 25.05 0.70 18.56
CA LEU A 126 23.60 0.68 18.67
C LEU A 126 23.09 1.88 19.47
N GLU A 127 23.69 2.18 20.62
CA GLU A 127 23.29 3.34 21.42
C GLU A 127 23.46 4.66 20.66
N LEU A 128 24.57 4.84 19.94
CA LEU A 128 24.81 6.02 19.11
C LEU A 128 23.76 6.13 17.99
N ALA A 129 23.46 5.02 17.31
CA ALA A 129 22.47 4.98 16.25
C ALA A 129 21.05 5.32 16.76
N LEU A 130 20.66 4.77 17.90
CA LEU A 130 19.36 5.09 18.53
C LEU A 130 19.28 6.57 18.89
N LYS A 131 20.32 7.15 19.52
CA LYS A 131 20.36 8.58 19.86
C LYS A 131 20.18 9.46 18.63
N GLU A 132 20.80 9.11 17.51
CA GLU A 132 20.71 9.88 16.28
C GLU A 132 19.32 9.79 15.61
N ILE A 133 18.73 8.59 15.55
CA ILE A 133 17.39 8.44 14.97
C ILE A 133 16.33 9.13 15.83
N VAL A 134 16.48 9.12 17.16
CA VAL A 134 15.61 9.89 18.08
C VAL A 134 15.70 11.38 17.76
N ARG A 135 16.90 11.94 17.55
CA ARG A 135 17.06 13.35 17.15
C ARG A 135 16.37 13.65 15.82
N LEU A 136 16.54 12.79 14.83
CA LEU A 136 15.92 12.94 13.52
C LEU A 136 14.39 12.90 13.60
N ASP A 137 13.80 12.02 14.43
CA ASP A 137 12.35 11.97 14.66
C ASP A 137 11.82 13.28 15.25
N PHE A 138 12.50 13.80 16.27
CA PHE A 138 12.13 15.06 16.92
C PHE A 138 12.18 16.25 15.96
N LEU A 139 13.19 16.30 15.09
CA LEU A 139 13.29 17.31 14.03
C LEU A 139 12.18 17.16 13.00
N LYS A 140 11.95 15.95 12.50
CA LYS A 140 10.95 15.64 11.46
C LYS A 140 9.54 15.98 11.91
N ASN A 141 9.21 15.65 13.15
CA ASN A 141 7.87 15.84 13.71
C ASN A 141 7.72 17.18 14.46
N ARG A 142 8.74 18.05 14.44
CA ARG A 142 8.74 19.37 15.11
C ARG A 142 8.41 19.32 16.60
N ARG A 143 8.76 18.23 17.28
CA ARG A 143 8.36 17.95 18.67
C ARG A 143 8.88 18.96 19.70
N LEU A 144 9.96 19.69 19.39
CA LEU A 144 10.54 20.69 20.29
C LEU A 144 9.77 22.02 20.31
N GLN A 145 8.74 22.20 19.46
CA GLN A 145 7.97 23.45 19.38
C GLN A 145 6.94 23.59 20.50
N MET A 146 6.40 22.48 21.01
CA MET A 146 5.42 22.48 22.10
C MET A 146 5.79 21.45 23.16
N VAL A 147 5.66 21.84 24.43
CA VAL A 147 5.93 20.95 25.57
C VAL A 147 5.04 19.69 25.53
N GLN A 148 3.82 19.80 25.00
CA GLN A 148 2.89 18.67 24.85
C GLN A 148 3.47 17.58 23.94
N ASP A 149 4.07 17.94 22.81
CA ASP A 149 4.66 17.00 21.85
C ASP A 149 5.90 16.29 22.42
N ILE A 150 6.61 16.94 23.35
CA ILE A 150 7.70 16.34 24.11
C ILE A 150 7.13 15.36 25.15
N LEU A 151 6.11 15.78 25.91
CA LEU A 151 5.49 14.95 26.94
C LEU A 151 4.93 13.65 26.35
N GLU A 152 4.32 13.69 25.16
CA GLU A 152 3.82 12.48 24.48
C GLU A 152 4.90 11.41 24.24
N THR A 153 6.17 11.81 24.11
CA THR A 153 7.28 10.87 23.87
C THR A 153 7.83 10.20 25.13
N ILE A 154 7.51 10.73 26.30
CA ILE A 154 7.98 10.25 27.61
C ILE A 154 6.82 9.80 28.51
N TRP A 155 5.57 9.97 28.08
CA TRP A 155 4.39 9.67 28.87
C TRP A 155 3.92 8.22 28.71
N PHE A 156 4.55 7.31 29.44
CA PHE A 156 4.05 5.95 29.64
C PHE A 156 4.10 5.56 31.13
N LYS A 157 3.05 4.91 31.64
CA LYS A 157 2.99 4.45 33.05
C LYS A 157 3.88 3.24 33.30
N SER A 158 3.93 2.32 32.34
CA SER A 158 4.81 1.16 32.34
C SER A 158 5.05 0.69 30.91
N VAL A 159 6.16 -0.03 30.73
CA VAL A 159 6.44 -0.82 29.54
C VAL A 159 6.68 -2.24 29.99
N ASP A 160 5.81 -3.15 29.54
CA ASP A 160 5.84 -4.55 29.93
C ASP A 160 6.10 -5.42 28.70
N LEU A 161 7.19 -6.17 28.72
CA LEU A 161 7.51 -7.17 27.71
C LEU A 161 6.77 -8.46 28.03
N THR A 162 5.85 -8.88 27.17
CA THR A 162 5.22 -10.21 27.27
C THR A 162 5.81 -11.16 26.26
N HIS A 163 6.17 -12.35 26.73
CA HIS A 163 6.61 -13.46 25.87
C HIS A 163 5.46 -14.45 25.70
N ASN A 164 5.23 -14.91 24.48
CA ASN A 164 4.26 -15.94 24.16
C ASN A 164 4.91 -16.98 23.26
N GLU A 165 4.45 -18.23 23.30
CA GLU A 165 4.86 -19.22 22.32
C GLU A 165 3.82 -19.29 21.21
N VAL A 166 4.25 -19.11 19.97
CA VAL A 166 3.43 -19.37 18.79
C VAL A 166 3.78 -20.75 18.25
N GLU A 167 2.81 -21.65 18.26
CA GLU A 167 2.96 -22.98 17.68
C GLU A 167 2.67 -22.94 16.18
N PHE A 168 3.64 -23.41 15.41
CA PHE A 168 3.60 -23.58 13.98
C PHE A 168 3.62 -25.05 13.60
N LYS A 169 2.99 -25.41 12.48
CA LYS A 169 3.06 -26.72 11.89
C LYS A 169 4.11 -26.69 10.78
N ILE A 170 5.22 -27.39 10.95
CA ILE A 170 6.21 -27.57 9.88
C ILE A 170 5.74 -28.71 8.98
N PRO A 171 5.43 -28.46 7.70
CA PRO A 171 5.04 -29.51 6.75
C PRO A 171 6.19 -30.51 6.53
N ALA A 172 5.86 -31.75 6.16
CA ALA A 172 6.88 -32.69 5.70
C ALA A 172 7.50 -32.23 4.35
N PRO A 173 8.71 -32.69 3.99
CA PRO A 173 9.35 -32.38 2.71
C PRO A 173 8.49 -32.57 1.44
N GLY A 174 7.57 -33.53 1.44
CA GLY A 174 6.61 -33.75 0.35
C GLY A 174 5.26 -33.01 0.49
N GLU A 175 5.03 -32.32 1.61
CA GLU A 175 3.83 -31.53 1.90
C GLU A 175 4.06 -30.03 1.75
N PHE A 176 5.30 -29.59 1.55
CA PHE A 176 5.56 -28.21 1.16
C PHE A 176 4.76 -27.92 -0.11
N ARG A 177 4.08 -26.77 -0.13
CA ARG A 177 3.51 -26.24 -1.37
C ARG A 177 4.69 -25.89 -2.26
N ILE A 178 5.14 -26.86 -3.07
CA ILE A 178 6.11 -26.66 -4.14
C ILE A 178 5.51 -25.55 -5.01
N GLU A 179 6.20 -24.41 -5.11
CA GLU A 179 5.88 -23.35 -6.07
C GLU A 179 5.86 -23.99 -7.46
N GLY A 180 4.64 -24.25 -7.94
CA GLY A 180 4.38 -25.15 -9.07
C GLY A 180 3.01 -25.84 -9.00
N LYS A 181 2.31 -25.79 -7.85
CA LYS A 181 0.93 -26.31 -7.71
C LYS A 181 -0.10 -25.35 -7.12
N ASP A 182 0.20 -24.06 -7.06
CA ASP A 182 -0.81 -22.97 -6.93
C ASP A 182 -1.10 -22.36 -8.32
N GLU A 183 -1.20 -23.19 -9.36
CA GLU A 183 -1.65 -22.77 -10.71
C GLU A 183 -3.17 -22.53 -10.79
N SER A 184 -3.93 -22.71 -9.69
CA SER A 184 -5.37 -22.46 -9.71
C SER A 184 -5.77 -21.02 -9.37
N GLU A 185 -4.89 -20.21 -8.77
CA GLU A 185 -5.09 -18.77 -8.62
C GLU A 185 -3.95 -18.05 -9.33
N GLY A 186 -4.26 -17.47 -10.49
CA GLY A 186 -3.32 -16.68 -11.28
C GLY A 186 -2.72 -15.49 -10.49
N PHE A 187 -1.76 -14.80 -11.08
CA PHE A 187 -1.20 -13.58 -10.49
C PHE A 187 -2.25 -12.47 -10.43
N LEU A 188 -3.21 -12.46 -11.36
CA LEU A 188 -4.23 -11.40 -11.48
C LEU A 188 -5.04 -11.17 -10.19
N PRO A 189 -5.65 -12.19 -9.55
CA PRO A 189 -6.34 -12.03 -8.26
C PRO A 189 -5.49 -11.51 -7.10
N ARG A 190 -4.15 -11.64 -7.19
CA ARG A 190 -3.25 -11.15 -6.15
C ARG A 190 -2.94 -9.68 -6.35
N VAL A 191 -2.62 -9.30 -7.58
CA VAL A 191 -2.19 -7.94 -7.91
C VAL A 191 -3.33 -6.95 -8.07
N GLY A 192 -4.57 -7.42 -8.21
CA GLY A 192 -5.73 -6.56 -8.41
C GLY A 192 -7.05 -7.33 -8.29
N HIS A 193 -8.15 -6.64 -8.61
CA HIS A 193 -9.48 -7.25 -8.58
C HIS A 193 -10.19 -7.06 -9.91
N GLU A 194 -10.93 -8.09 -10.34
CA GLU A 194 -11.76 -8.02 -11.53
C GLU A 194 -12.92 -7.03 -11.32
N LEU A 195 -13.06 -6.07 -12.22
CA LEU A 195 -14.16 -5.11 -12.19
C LEU A 195 -15.49 -5.76 -12.59
N SER A 196 -16.28 -6.14 -11.59
CA SER A 196 -17.64 -6.68 -11.78
C SER A 196 -18.69 -5.65 -11.36
N ILE A 197 -18.99 -4.73 -12.27
CA ILE A 197 -19.95 -3.66 -12.05
C ILE A 197 -21.35 -4.12 -12.49
N SER A 198 -22.33 -4.04 -11.59
CA SER A 198 -23.71 -4.47 -11.83
C SER A 198 -24.66 -3.32 -12.19
N SER A 199 -24.47 -2.15 -11.60
CA SER A 199 -25.30 -0.96 -11.82
C SER A 199 -24.60 0.08 -12.69
N PRO A 200 -25.34 0.90 -13.47
CA PRO A 200 -24.78 2.02 -14.21
C PRO A 200 -23.97 2.94 -13.30
N GLN A 201 -22.74 3.24 -13.69
CA GLN A 201 -21.86 4.17 -12.98
C GLN A 201 -21.82 5.53 -13.67
N LEU A 202 -21.95 5.54 -15.00
CA LEU A 202 -21.90 6.74 -15.81
C LEU A 202 -23.29 7.32 -16.07
N PHE A 203 -23.42 8.64 -15.94
CA PHE A 203 -24.62 9.40 -16.27
C PHE A 203 -24.20 10.57 -17.18
N GLY A 204 -24.95 10.86 -18.25
CA GLY A 204 -24.80 12.03 -19.14
C GLY A 204 -23.58 12.05 -20.10
N MET A 205 -22.53 11.28 -19.82
CA MET A 205 -21.30 11.20 -20.63
C MET A 205 -21.34 10.08 -21.69
N GLU A 206 -22.49 9.83 -22.31
CA GLU A 206 -22.66 8.70 -23.25
C GLU A 206 -21.89 8.90 -24.56
N LYS A 207 -21.62 10.15 -24.96
CA LYS A 207 -20.87 10.45 -26.19
C LYS A 207 -19.40 10.08 -26.02
N GLU A 208 -18.81 10.48 -24.90
CA GLU A 208 -17.44 10.20 -24.47
C GLU A 208 -17.26 8.70 -24.30
N MET A 209 -18.20 8.02 -23.65
CA MET A 209 -18.19 6.56 -23.53
C MET A 209 -18.24 5.87 -24.90
N LYS A 210 -19.10 6.31 -25.81
CA LYS A 210 -19.16 5.74 -27.18
C LYS A 210 -17.85 5.95 -27.94
N GLN A 211 -17.19 7.09 -27.74
CA GLN A 211 -15.89 7.34 -28.34
C GLN A 211 -14.82 6.42 -27.76
N LEU A 212 -14.71 6.34 -26.44
CA LEU A 212 -13.81 5.42 -25.75
C LEU A 212 -14.00 3.98 -26.26
N LEU A 213 -15.24 3.48 -26.31
CA LEU A 213 -15.54 2.12 -26.77
C LEU A 213 -15.19 1.87 -28.25
N ARG A 214 -15.23 2.90 -29.10
CA ARG A 214 -14.75 2.78 -30.49
C ARG A 214 -13.23 2.69 -30.52
N ASP A 215 -12.56 3.51 -29.73
CA ASP A 215 -11.11 3.58 -29.69
C ASP A 215 -10.50 2.29 -29.13
N VAL A 216 -11.15 1.63 -28.15
CA VAL A 216 -10.64 0.36 -27.60
C VAL A 216 -10.84 -0.84 -28.55
N LYS A 217 -11.74 -0.75 -29.52
CA LYS A 217 -11.99 -1.86 -30.48
C LYS A 217 -10.89 -2.00 -31.52
N ASN A 218 -10.03 -1.00 -31.66
CA ASN A 218 -8.94 -1.04 -32.61
C ASN A 218 -7.77 -1.84 -32.01
N GLU A 219 -7.30 -2.87 -32.73
CA GLU A 219 -6.25 -3.78 -32.25
C GLU A 219 -4.92 -3.07 -31.95
N TYR A 220 -4.72 -1.88 -32.53
CA TYR A 220 -3.51 -1.05 -32.37
C TYR A 220 -3.54 -0.10 -31.16
N SER A 221 -4.69 0.11 -30.50
CA SER A 221 -4.84 1.04 -29.37
C SER A 221 -5.35 0.34 -28.11
N ARG A 222 -4.51 -0.57 -27.59
CA ARG A 222 -4.78 -1.30 -26.34
C ARG A 222 -4.43 -0.54 -25.07
N ASN A 223 -3.65 0.54 -25.21
CA ASN A 223 -3.22 1.37 -24.09
C ASN A 223 -4.00 2.68 -24.12
N ILE A 224 -4.72 2.98 -23.05
CA ILE A 224 -5.61 4.14 -22.96
C ILE A 224 -5.22 4.96 -21.75
N LEU A 225 -5.09 6.26 -21.94
CA LEU A 225 -4.86 7.21 -20.86
C LEU A 225 -6.01 8.21 -20.80
N LEU A 226 -6.78 8.17 -19.71
CA LEU A 226 -7.81 9.15 -19.43
C LEU A 226 -7.17 10.38 -18.79
N VAL A 227 -7.28 11.54 -19.43
CA VAL A 227 -6.68 12.79 -18.98
C VAL A 227 -7.76 13.78 -18.61
N GLY A 228 -7.67 14.41 -17.43
CA GLY A 228 -8.57 15.49 -17.07
C GLY A 228 -8.51 15.85 -15.58
N PRO A 229 -9.30 16.84 -15.12
CA PRO A 229 -9.33 17.27 -13.73
C PRO A 229 -9.65 16.14 -12.75
N ARG A 230 -9.23 16.29 -11.48
CA ARG A 230 -9.63 15.34 -10.42
C ARG A 230 -11.14 15.44 -10.20
N GLY A 231 -11.81 14.30 -10.05
CA GLY A 231 -13.26 14.25 -9.83
C GLY A 231 -14.14 14.33 -11.09
N VAL A 232 -13.56 14.51 -12.29
CA VAL A 232 -14.33 14.61 -13.56
C VAL A 232 -15.02 13.31 -14.00
N GLY A 233 -14.77 12.19 -13.32
CA GLY A 233 -15.38 10.88 -13.64
C GLY A 233 -14.52 9.96 -14.52
N LYS A 234 -13.19 10.15 -14.55
CA LYS A 234 -12.26 9.24 -15.26
C LYS A 234 -12.44 7.77 -14.83
N THR A 235 -12.40 7.49 -13.53
CA THR A 235 -12.59 6.13 -13.01
C THR A 235 -13.99 5.59 -13.31
N THR A 236 -15.00 6.46 -13.25
CA THR A 236 -16.37 6.12 -13.62
C THR A 236 -16.49 5.64 -15.06
N MET A 237 -15.73 6.22 -16.00
CA MET A 237 -15.69 5.72 -17.37
C MET A 237 -15.12 4.30 -17.45
N VAL A 238 -14.05 3.98 -16.72
CA VAL A 238 -13.47 2.63 -16.75
C VAL A 238 -14.43 1.61 -16.17
N TRP A 239 -15.10 1.94 -15.06
CA TRP A 239 -16.11 1.08 -14.45
C TRP A 239 -17.32 0.84 -15.37
N GLU A 240 -17.80 1.87 -16.05
CA GLU A 240 -18.90 1.73 -17.01
C GLU A 240 -18.47 0.92 -18.25
N MET A 241 -17.22 1.08 -18.69
CA MET A 241 -16.64 0.24 -19.74
C MET A 241 -16.57 -1.23 -19.32
N ALA A 242 -16.17 -1.53 -18.08
CA ALA A 242 -16.18 -2.89 -17.53
C ALA A 242 -17.60 -3.48 -17.49
N ARG A 243 -18.59 -2.68 -17.06
CA ARG A 243 -20.02 -3.05 -17.08
C ARG A 243 -20.49 -3.44 -18.48
N GLY A 244 -20.18 -2.62 -19.49
CA GLY A 244 -20.57 -2.86 -20.89
C GLY A 244 -19.94 -4.13 -21.49
N ARG A 245 -18.73 -4.49 -21.06
CA ARG A 245 -18.00 -5.67 -21.53
C ARG A 245 -18.50 -7.00 -20.95
N LYS A 246 -19.20 -6.98 -19.81
CA LYS A 246 -19.69 -8.19 -19.13
C LYS A 246 -20.49 -9.15 -20.03
N ASN A 247 -21.20 -8.61 -21.02
CA ASN A 247 -22.03 -9.39 -21.96
C ASN A 247 -21.26 -9.84 -23.22
N ASP A 248 -20.07 -9.30 -23.47
CA ASP A 248 -19.25 -9.66 -24.61
C ASP A 248 -18.14 -10.62 -24.16
N ARG A 249 -18.44 -11.92 -24.26
CA ARG A 249 -17.51 -13.01 -23.91
C ARG A 249 -16.22 -13.02 -24.74
N ARG A 250 -16.16 -12.26 -25.84
CA ARG A 250 -14.94 -12.13 -26.66
C ARG A 250 -14.04 -10.98 -26.20
N SER A 251 -14.56 -10.10 -25.36
CA SER A 251 -13.79 -9.00 -24.78
C SER A 251 -13.13 -9.45 -23.47
N GLY A 252 -11.82 -9.24 -23.35
CA GLY A 252 -11.11 -9.49 -22.10
C GLY A 252 -11.62 -8.61 -20.96
N LYS A 253 -11.40 -9.08 -19.74
CA LYS A 253 -11.82 -8.46 -18.48
C LYS A 253 -10.95 -7.24 -18.16
N ILE A 254 -11.42 -6.41 -17.23
CA ILE A 254 -10.65 -5.29 -16.70
C ILE A 254 -10.32 -5.59 -15.24
N TRP A 255 -9.03 -5.53 -14.89
CA TRP A 255 -8.53 -5.74 -13.54
C TRP A 255 -8.02 -4.43 -12.95
N GLU A 256 -8.61 -3.97 -11.85
CA GLU A 256 -8.22 -2.73 -11.19
C GLU A 256 -7.14 -2.97 -10.12
N THR A 257 -6.12 -2.12 -10.13
CA THR A 257 -5.03 -2.08 -9.14
C THR A 257 -4.50 -0.66 -8.92
N THR A 258 -3.62 -0.52 -7.92
CA THR A 258 -2.80 0.68 -7.69
C THR A 258 -1.33 0.34 -7.89
N ALA A 259 -0.48 1.33 -8.20
CA ALA A 259 0.95 1.11 -8.39
C ALA A 259 1.60 0.46 -7.16
N SER A 260 1.20 0.90 -5.96
CA SER A 260 1.66 0.36 -4.68
C SER A 260 1.23 -1.09 -4.45
N LEU A 261 -0.03 -1.44 -4.74
CA LEU A 261 -0.52 -2.81 -4.60
C LEU A 261 0.18 -3.74 -5.60
N LEU A 262 0.29 -3.31 -6.85
CA LEU A 262 0.97 -4.04 -7.91
C LEU A 262 2.40 -4.38 -7.48
N ILE A 263 3.19 -3.40 -7.04
CA ILE A 263 4.56 -3.66 -6.59
C ILE A 263 4.63 -4.53 -5.34
N LYS A 264 3.79 -4.26 -4.33
CA LYS A 264 3.76 -5.04 -3.09
C LYS A 264 3.63 -6.54 -3.36
N GLU A 265 2.71 -6.92 -4.26
CA GLU A 265 2.42 -8.32 -4.55
C GLU A 265 3.48 -8.94 -5.47
N LEU A 266 4.08 -8.14 -6.35
CA LEU A 266 5.11 -8.61 -7.29
C LEU A 266 6.50 -8.75 -6.67
N VAL A 267 6.85 -8.00 -5.61
CA VAL A 267 8.22 -7.99 -5.05
C VAL A 267 8.68 -9.34 -4.47
N SER A 268 7.75 -10.23 -4.13
CA SER A 268 8.08 -11.53 -3.52
C SER A 268 8.93 -12.47 -4.40
N GLY A 269 9.77 -13.31 -3.77
CA GLY A 269 10.52 -14.38 -4.44
C GLY A 269 11.52 -13.86 -5.47
N SER A 270 11.32 -14.21 -6.75
CA SER A 270 12.20 -13.85 -7.88
C SER A 270 12.25 -12.35 -8.24
N GLY A 271 11.62 -11.49 -7.43
CA GLY A 271 11.56 -10.05 -7.63
C GLY A 271 10.45 -9.61 -8.60
N TRP A 272 10.09 -8.32 -8.50
CA TRP A 272 8.92 -7.77 -9.18
C TRP A 272 8.96 -7.87 -10.70
N ARG A 273 10.14 -7.85 -11.32
CA ARG A 273 10.31 -7.96 -12.77
C ARG A 273 9.89 -9.31 -13.32
N SER A 274 10.37 -10.38 -12.70
CA SER A 274 10.05 -11.76 -13.10
C SER A 274 8.56 -12.02 -12.95
N ASN A 275 7.99 -11.59 -11.82
CA ASN A 275 6.56 -11.76 -11.57
C ASN A 275 5.71 -10.87 -12.49
N LEU A 276 6.17 -9.67 -12.84
CA LEU A 276 5.49 -8.81 -13.81
C LEU A 276 5.45 -9.45 -15.20
N VAL A 277 6.51 -10.12 -15.63
CA VAL A 277 6.51 -10.86 -16.91
C VAL A 277 5.48 -11.98 -16.90
N LYS A 278 5.35 -12.71 -15.78
CA LYS A 278 4.32 -13.75 -15.62
C LYS A 278 2.91 -13.17 -15.66
N LEU A 279 2.68 -12.05 -14.96
CA LEU A 279 1.42 -11.32 -14.98
C LEU A 279 1.07 -10.87 -16.42
N ILE A 280 2.02 -10.26 -17.13
CA ILE A 280 1.80 -9.80 -18.51
C ILE A 280 1.44 -10.97 -19.43
N LYS A 281 2.08 -12.13 -19.24
CA LYS A 281 1.75 -13.33 -20.01
C LYS A 281 0.31 -13.80 -19.76
N GLU A 282 -0.10 -13.87 -18.49
CA GLU A 282 -1.47 -14.23 -18.10
C GLU A 282 -2.51 -13.26 -18.70
N MET A 283 -2.20 -11.96 -18.67
CA MET A 283 -3.03 -10.92 -19.28
C MET A 283 -3.14 -11.03 -20.80
N ASP A 284 -2.03 -11.30 -21.49
CA ASP A 284 -2.01 -11.44 -22.95
C ASP A 284 -2.79 -12.67 -23.42
N GLU A 285 -2.76 -13.77 -22.66
CA GLU A 285 -3.50 -14.99 -22.98
C GLU A 285 -5.02 -14.76 -22.94
N GLN A 286 -5.52 -13.99 -21.96
CA GLN A 286 -6.94 -13.67 -21.82
C GLN A 286 -7.38 -12.40 -22.58
N LYS A 287 -6.42 -11.64 -23.13
CA LYS A 287 -6.63 -10.30 -23.70
C LYS A 287 -7.27 -9.33 -22.70
N ASP A 288 -6.90 -9.49 -21.43
CA ASP A 288 -7.37 -8.66 -20.32
C ASP A 288 -6.69 -7.28 -20.31
N PHE A 289 -7.34 -6.32 -19.66
CA PHE A 289 -6.85 -4.96 -19.45
C PHE A 289 -6.44 -4.78 -17.99
N LEU A 290 -5.26 -4.20 -17.77
CA LEU A 290 -4.83 -3.76 -16.45
C LEU A 290 -5.29 -2.32 -16.30
N PHE A 291 -6.06 -2.01 -15.29
CA PHE A 291 -6.42 -0.65 -14.94
C PHE A 291 -5.62 -0.22 -13.72
N VAL A 292 -4.71 0.75 -13.91
CA VAL A 292 -3.92 1.35 -12.83
C VAL A 292 -4.38 2.78 -12.63
N ARG A 293 -4.88 3.11 -11.44
CA ARG A 293 -5.60 4.38 -11.18
C ARG A 293 -4.82 5.66 -11.49
N ASN A 294 -3.49 5.66 -11.35
CA ASN A 294 -2.66 6.82 -11.64
C ASN A 294 -1.40 6.39 -12.39
N LEU A 295 -1.18 6.96 -13.58
CA LEU A 295 -0.03 6.64 -14.41
C LEU A 295 1.28 7.14 -13.78
N MET A 296 1.26 8.32 -13.15
CA MET A 296 2.45 8.94 -12.53
C MET A 296 3.04 8.05 -11.44
N GLU A 297 2.19 7.41 -10.62
CA GLU A 297 2.63 6.54 -9.53
C GLU A 297 3.47 5.34 -10.03
N LEU A 298 3.25 4.88 -11.27
CA LEU A 298 4.06 3.79 -11.85
C LEU A 298 5.51 4.18 -12.14
N PHE A 299 5.81 5.47 -12.26
CA PHE A 299 7.18 6.00 -12.39
C PHE A 299 7.89 6.15 -11.03
N GLU A 300 7.12 6.15 -9.95
CA GLU A 300 7.62 6.32 -8.57
C GLU A 300 7.93 4.97 -7.91
N VAL A 301 7.23 3.90 -8.29
CA VAL A 301 7.43 2.56 -7.71
C VAL A 301 8.44 1.70 -8.49
N GLY A 302 9.05 0.72 -7.80
CA GLY A 302 9.99 -0.26 -8.38
C GLY A 302 11.46 0.15 -8.37
N LYS A 303 11.76 1.41 -7.99
CA LYS A 303 13.12 1.92 -7.76
C LYS A 303 13.63 1.45 -6.40
N TYR A 304 14.86 0.94 -6.34
CA TYR A 304 15.54 0.55 -5.09
C TYR A 304 17.07 0.74 -5.25
N GLU A 305 17.84 0.68 -4.15
CA GLU A 305 19.29 0.85 -4.21
C GLU A 305 19.94 -0.17 -5.17
N GLY A 306 20.64 0.35 -6.20
CA GLY A 306 21.23 -0.46 -7.26
C GLY A 306 20.38 -0.62 -8.52
N ASN A 307 19.14 -0.09 -8.54
CA ASN A 307 18.27 -0.13 -9.72
C ASN A 307 17.37 1.11 -9.82
N SER A 308 17.65 1.94 -10.83
CA SER A 308 16.94 3.20 -11.10
C SER A 308 15.68 3.04 -11.97
N VAL A 309 15.44 1.86 -12.54
CA VAL A 309 14.33 1.66 -13.49
C VAL A 309 13.01 1.42 -12.74
N SER A 310 12.05 2.28 -13.03
CA SER A 310 10.66 2.22 -12.55
C SER A 310 9.85 1.08 -13.18
N VAL A 311 8.67 0.82 -12.62
CA VAL A 311 7.70 -0.12 -13.22
C VAL A 311 7.22 0.37 -14.58
N ALA A 312 6.87 1.66 -14.71
CA ALA A 312 6.44 2.23 -15.98
C ALA A 312 7.48 2.04 -17.10
N GLU A 313 8.74 2.39 -16.84
CA GLU A 313 9.84 2.23 -17.80
C GLU A 313 10.05 0.75 -18.18
N TYR A 314 9.95 -0.17 -17.22
CA TYR A 314 10.07 -1.59 -17.51
C TYR A 314 8.90 -2.12 -18.38
N MET A 315 7.69 -1.57 -18.19
CA MET A 315 6.50 -1.92 -18.97
C MET A 315 6.55 -1.42 -20.42
N GLN A 316 7.38 -0.42 -20.74
CA GLN A 316 7.45 0.24 -22.05
C GLN A 316 7.52 -0.74 -23.22
N SER A 317 8.38 -1.76 -23.12
CA SER A 317 8.57 -2.74 -24.21
C SER A 317 7.35 -3.63 -24.44
N PHE A 318 6.55 -3.90 -23.39
CA PHE A 318 5.35 -4.73 -23.47
C PHE A 318 4.15 -3.92 -23.97
N LEU A 319 4.07 -2.65 -23.58
CA LEU A 319 3.08 -1.69 -24.09
C LEU A 319 3.27 -1.47 -25.59
N ALA A 320 4.51 -1.24 -26.03
CA ALA A 320 4.85 -1.05 -27.45
C ALA A 320 4.56 -2.29 -28.31
N LYS A 321 4.78 -3.49 -27.77
CA LYS A 321 4.48 -4.76 -28.46
C LYS A 321 2.99 -5.12 -28.44
N GLY A 322 2.17 -4.44 -27.63
CA GLY A 322 0.76 -4.77 -27.44
C GLY A 322 0.49 -6.08 -26.69
N THR A 323 1.52 -6.64 -26.03
CA THR A 323 1.39 -7.83 -25.14
C THR A 323 0.80 -7.46 -23.78
N LEU A 324 0.75 -6.16 -23.45
CA LEU A 324 0.07 -5.63 -22.28
C LEU A 324 -0.93 -4.58 -22.74
N SER A 325 -2.18 -4.69 -22.28
CA SER A 325 -3.21 -3.68 -22.47
C SER A 325 -3.39 -2.91 -21.16
N LEU A 326 -3.10 -1.61 -21.16
CA LEU A 326 -3.10 -0.79 -19.94
C LEU A 326 -4.12 0.35 -20.07
N ILE A 327 -5.00 0.48 -19.08
CA ILE A 327 -5.84 1.66 -18.88
C ILE A 327 -5.25 2.40 -17.68
N SER A 328 -5.08 3.71 -17.79
CA SER A 328 -4.67 4.53 -16.65
C SER A 328 -5.29 5.93 -16.72
N GLU A 329 -5.07 6.71 -15.67
CA GLU A 329 -5.57 8.07 -15.56
C GLU A 329 -4.46 9.01 -15.12
N CYS A 330 -4.58 10.28 -15.51
CA CYS A 330 -3.77 11.35 -14.96
C CYS A 330 -4.49 12.71 -15.04
N THR A 331 -3.95 13.70 -14.35
CA THR A 331 -4.27 15.12 -14.58
C THR A 331 -3.44 15.69 -15.73
N GLU A 332 -3.80 16.88 -16.22
CA GLU A 332 -3.00 17.61 -17.21
C GLU A 332 -1.58 17.93 -16.69
N ASP A 333 -1.46 18.32 -15.41
CA ASP A 333 -0.17 18.61 -14.79
C ASP A 333 0.71 17.36 -14.69
N GLU A 334 0.11 16.22 -14.32
CA GLU A 334 0.79 14.92 -14.28
C GLU A 334 1.20 14.49 -15.70
N LEU A 335 0.35 14.69 -16.71
CA LEU A 335 0.67 14.41 -18.12
C LEU A 335 1.88 15.22 -18.60
N ALA A 336 1.89 16.53 -18.33
CA ALA A 336 2.99 17.41 -18.71
C ALA A 336 4.30 17.03 -18.02
N LYS A 337 4.23 16.64 -16.74
CA LYS A 337 5.39 16.15 -15.99
C LYS A 337 5.93 14.84 -16.56
N ILE A 338 5.06 13.89 -16.90
CA ILE A 338 5.47 12.62 -17.52
C ILE A 338 6.17 12.87 -18.86
N GLU A 339 5.67 13.77 -19.71
CA GLU A 339 6.32 14.07 -21.00
C GLU A 339 7.68 14.75 -20.81
N LEU A 340 7.81 15.60 -19.80
CA LEU A 340 9.07 16.27 -19.47
C LEU A 340 10.13 15.28 -18.95
N ASP A 341 9.75 14.44 -17.98
CA ASP A 341 10.66 13.53 -17.28
C ASP A 341 10.93 12.25 -18.09
N HIS A 342 9.96 11.81 -18.90
CA HIS A 342 10.00 10.58 -19.69
C HIS A 342 9.53 10.81 -21.15
N PRO A 343 10.31 11.53 -21.97
CA PRO A 343 9.92 11.91 -23.33
C PRO A 343 9.53 10.72 -24.22
N GLY A 344 8.40 10.85 -24.92
CA GLY A 344 7.92 9.82 -25.83
C GLY A 344 7.26 8.60 -25.17
N PHE A 345 7.18 8.52 -23.83
CA PHE A 345 6.42 7.43 -23.19
C PHE A 345 4.92 7.53 -23.49
N LEU A 346 4.38 8.76 -23.55
CA LEU A 346 2.96 8.99 -23.81
C LEU A 346 2.54 8.60 -25.24
N SER A 347 3.48 8.46 -26.18
CA SER A 347 3.16 7.99 -27.54
C SER A 347 2.70 6.53 -27.57
N LEU A 348 2.85 5.80 -26.46
CA LEU A 348 2.38 4.42 -26.30
C LEU A 348 0.88 4.35 -25.98
N PHE A 349 0.25 5.48 -25.67
CA PHE A 349 -1.14 5.57 -25.22
C PHE A 349 -2.02 6.32 -26.21
N HIS A 350 -3.27 5.89 -26.32
CA HIS A 350 -4.34 6.69 -26.87
C HIS A 350 -4.88 7.63 -25.78
N LEU A 351 -4.75 8.93 -25.99
CA LEU A 351 -5.18 9.94 -25.01
C LEU A 351 -6.67 10.25 -25.18
N VAL A 352 -7.45 10.04 -24.12
CA VAL A 352 -8.86 10.43 -24.06
C VAL A 352 -8.99 11.53 -23.02
N ARG A 353 -9.25 12.75 -23.50
CA ARG A 353 -9.38 13.93 -22.64
C ARG A 353 -10.83 14.10 -22.19
N LEU A 354 -11.02 14.23 -20.89
CA LEU A 354 -12.31 14.51 -20.25
C LEU A 354 -12.33 15.93 -19.72
N GLN A 355 -13.40 16.64 -20.07
CA GLN A 355 -13.67 17.98 -19.59
C GLN A 355 -14.73 17.94 -18.51
N GLN A 356 -14.68 18.91 -17.61
CA GLN A 356 -15.71 19.07 -16.60
C GLN A 356 -17.03 19.41 -17.29
N PRO A 357 -18.12 18.67 -17.03
CA PRO A 357 -19.43 19.02 -17.55
C PRO A 357 -19.89 20.34 -16.90
N GLU A 358 -20.52 21.20 -17.70
CA GLU A 358 -20.99 22.52 -17.27
C GLU A 358 -22.46 22.73 -17.61
N GLY A 359 -23.10 23.65 -16.89
CA GLY A 359 -24.49 24.05 -17.08
C GLY A 359 -25.44 22.85 -17.12
N LYS A 360 -26.28 22.78 -18.16
CA LYS A 360 -27.32 21.75 -18.31
C LYS A 360 -26.80 20.32 -18.26
N ALA A 361 -25.58 20.06 -18.76
CA ALA A 361 -25.02 18.72 -18.75
C ALA A 361 -24.71 18.25 -17.31
N LEU A 362 -24.14 19.14 -16.49
CA LEU A 362 -23.87 18.85 -15.08
C LEU A 362 -25.18 18.67 -14.30
N GLU A 363 -26.17 19.51 -14.55
CA GLU A 363 -27.50 19.41 -13.94
C GLU A 363 -28.16 18.06 -14.23
N GLU A 364 -28.13 17.61 -15.49
CA GLU A 364 -28.68 16.32 -15.91
C GLU A 364 -27.97 15.15 -15.20
N ILE A 365 -26.64 15.20 -15.09
CA ILE A 365 -25.85 14.19 -14.38
C ILE A 365 -26.26 14.11 -12.90
N ILE A 366 -26.39 15.26 -12.23
CA ILE A 366 -26.79 15.33 -10.82
C ILE A 366 -28.21 14.76 -10.64
N GLN A 367 -29.16 15.14 -11.49
CA GLN A 367 -30.53 14.65 -11.43
C GLN A 367 -30.61 13.13 -11.60
N LEU A 368 -29.93 12.59 -12.62
CA LEU A 368 -29.90 11.15 -12.89
C LEU A 368 -29.24 10.38 -11.74
N LYS A 369 -28.13 10.88 -11.20
CA LYS A 369 -27.45 10.24 -10.08
C LYS A 369 -28.28 10.28 -8.80
N ALA A 370 -28.93 11.41 -8.52
CA ALA A 370 -29.82 11.55 -7.37
C ALA A 370 -31.00 10.56 -7.47
N ALA A 371 -31.62 10.44 -8.64
CA ALA A 371 -32.69 9.47 -8.89
C ALA A 371 -32.21 8.02 -8.69
N SER A 372 -31.00 7.69 -9.16
CA SER A 372 -30.39 6.37 -8.93
C SER A 372 -30.20 6.08 -7.44
N ILE A 373 -29.62 7.02 -6.68
CA ILE A 373 -29.40 6.86 -5.23
C ILE A 373 -30.73 6.73 -4.48
N ALA A 374 -31.73 7.53 -4.86
CA ALA A 374 -33.07 7.46 -4.29
C ALA A 374 -33.71 6.08 -4.49
N GLY A 375 -33.54 5.50 -5.69
CA GLY A 375 -33.98 4.15 -6.01
C GLY A 375 -33.29 3.08 -5.16
N ASP A 376 -31.96 3.15 -5.06
CA ASP A 376 -31.15 2.18 -4.30
C ASP A 376 -31.48 2.21 -2.79
N LEU A 377 -31.73 3.40 -2.24
CA LEU A 377 -32.07 3.60 -0.83
C LEU A 377 -33.57 3.50 -0.53
N GLN A 378 -34.42 3.29 -1.55
CA GLN A 378 -35.88 3.31 -1.44
C GLN A 378 -36.43 4.60 -0.79
N MET A 379 -35.79 5.73 -1.08
CA MET A 379 -36.18 7.04 -0.58
C MET A 379 -36.74 7.93 -1.69
N LYS A 380 -37.44 8.99 -1.30
CA LYS A 380 -37.80 10.09 -2.22
C LYS A 380 -36.93 11.29 -1.90
N ILE A 381 -36.19 11.76 -2.90
CA ILE A 381 -35.47 13.03 -2.83
C ILE A 381 -36.39 14.10 -3.41
N SER A 382 -36.60 15.20 -2.70
CA SER A 382 -37.43 16.29 -3.19
C SER A 382 -36.75 17.01 -4.36
N VAL A 383 -37.54 17.48 -5.32
CA VAL A 383 -37.02 18.17 -6.51
C VAL A 383 -36.32 19.47 -6.09
N GLU A 384 -36.84 20.13 -5.06
CA GLU A 384 -36.30 21.35 -4.48
C GLU A 384 -34.91 21.12 -3.88
N ALA A 385 -34.68 19.97 -3.25
CA ALA A 385 -33.36 19.64 -2.69
C ALA A 385 -32.31 19.43 -3.79
N VAL A 386 -32.68 18.78 -4.91
CA VAL A 386 -31.78 18.60 -6.05
C VAL A 386 -31.47 19.95 -6.73
N GLN A 387 -32.47 20.82 -6.87
CA GLN A 387 -32.30 22.16 -7.42
C GLN A 387 -31.42 23.04 -6.53
N GLU A 388 -31.57 22.98 -5.21
CA GLU A 388 -30.72 23.75 -4.29
C GLU A 388 -29.27 23.25 -4.32
N ILE A 389 -29.04 21.93 -4.42
CA ILE A 389 -27.68 21.39 -4.62
C ILE A 389 -27.04 21.93 -5.90
N ILE A 390 -27.77 21.90 -7.01
CA ILE A 390 -27.29 22.43 -8.30
C ILE A 390 -26.92 23.92 -8.18
N ARG A 391 -27.68 24.71 -7.43
CA ARG A 391 -27.43 26.14 -7.22
C ARG A 391 -26.19 26.43 -6.38
N LEU A 392 -25.84 25.54 -5.45
CA LEU A 392 -24.72 25.71 -4.51
C LEU A 392 -23.35 25.30 -5.09
N ILE A 393 -23.34 24.65 -6.25
CA ILE A 393 -22.14 24.26 -7.02
C ILE A 393 -21.84 25.37 -8.03
#